data_AF-A0A166H0G6-F1
#
_entry.id   AF-A0A166H0G6-F1
#
_cell.length_a   1.000
_cell.length_b   1.000
_cell.length_c   1.000
_cell.angle_alpha   90.00
_cell.angle_beta   90.00
_cell.angle_gamma   90.00
#
_symmetry.space_group_name_H-M   'P 1'
#
loop_
_entity.id
_entity.type
_entity.pdbx_description
1 polymer ?
#
loop_
_entity_poly.entity_id
_entity_poly.type
_entity_poly.pdbx_seq_one_letter_code
_entity_poly.pdbx_strand_id
1 'polypeptide(L)'
;MRSLVIALILSFVASAAHSLSLAPEEFSASRQLACVLAEQSLGYLSEDEYGARTHTVLDGFDDLERDNILSKALGYVDGLMFAIDAGDHAEVDARLESFVGSDSCADGGGFRRVTVSL
;
A
#
# COMPACT_ATOMS: atom_id res chain seq x y z
N MET A 1 35.06 -30.10 12.52
CA MET A 1 35.36 -28.64 12.53
C MET A 1 34.80 -27.90 11.32
N ARG A 2 34.80 -28.45 10.09
CA ARG A 2 34.21 -27.80 8.90
C ARG A 2 32.69 -27.51 8.99
N SER A 3 31.89 -28.37 9.62
CA SER A 3 30.44 -28.13 9.78
C SER A 3 30.08 -26.99 10.74
N LEU A 4 30.98 -26.60 11.64
CA LEU A 4 30.70 -25.56 12.64
C LEU A 4 30.89 -24.14 12.06
N VAL A 5 31.78 -24.01 11.06
CA VAL A 5 32.01 -22.76 10.33
C VAL A 5 30.82 -22.43 9.41
N ILE A 6 30.19 -23.45 8.81
CA ILE A 6 29.05 -23.26 7.90
C ILE A 6 27.81 -22.75 8.66
N ALA A 7 27.58 -23.22 9.89
CA ALA A 7 26.46 -22.75 10.71
C ALA A 7 26.60 -21.28 11.15
N LEU A 8 27.83 -20.81 11.36
CA LEU A 8 28.09 -19.43 11.75
C LEU A 8 27.83 -18.45 10.59
N ILE A 9 28.13 -18.84 9.36
CA ILE A 9 27.92 -18.00 8.16
C ILE A 9 26.43 -17.87 7.84
N LEU A 10 25.62 -18.93 8.02
CA LEU A 10 24.16 -18.87 7.79
C LEU A 10 23.43 -17.92 8.75
N SER A 11 23.99 -17.67 9.94
CA SER A 11 23.36 -16.83 10.97
C SER A 11 23.48 -15.33 10.66
N PHE A 12 24.45 -14.91 9.85
CA PHE A 12 24.65 -13.51 9.46
C PHE A 12 23.75 -13.06 8.30
N VAL A 13 23.17 -13.98 7.53
CA VAL A 13 22.30 -13.65 6.38
C VAL A 13 20.83 -13.44 6.81
N ALA A 14 20.46 -13.79 8.05
CA ALA A 14 19.09 -13.66 8.55
C ALA A 14 18.69 -12.24 9.02
N SER A 15 19.63 -11.29 9.03
CA SER A 15 19.43 -9.97 9.65
C SER A 15 18.99 -8.91 8.65
N ALA A 16 17.84 -9.10 8.00
CA ALA A 16 17.06 -8.02 7.38
C ALA A 16 15.61 -8.44 7.10
N ALA A 17 15.06 -9.36 7.91
CA ALA A 17 13.62 -9.54 7.93
C ALA A 17 13.00 -8.37 8.70
N HIS A 18 13.02 -7.18 8.10
CA HIS A 18 12.11 -6.12 8.51
C HIS A 18 10.72 -6.67 8.20
N SER A 19 10.05 -7.20 9.22
CA SER A 19 8.61 -7.33 9.15
C SER A 19 8.10 -5.95 8.74
N LEU A 20 7.39 -5.86 7.60
CA LEU A 20 6.68 -4.67 7.13
C LEU A 20 5.54 -4.34 8.12
N SER A 21 5.91 -4.09 9.36
CA SER A 21 5.08 -3.61 10.44
C SER A 21 5.14 -2.10 10.32
N LEU A 22 4.24 -1.57 9.48
CA LEU A 22 4.05 -0.14 9.33
C LEU A 22 3.67 0.47 10.67
N ALA A 23 4.21 1.65 10.95
CA ALA A 23 3.61 2.49 11.98
C ALA A 23 2.13 2.80 11.59
N PRO A 24 1.23 3.05 12.57
CA PRO A 24 -0.17 3.35 12.27
C PRO A 24 -0.33 4.45 11.21
N GLU A 25 0.44 5.53 11.34
CA GLU A 25 0.49 6.66 10.42
C GLU A 25 0.88 6.26 8.99
N GLU A 26 1.90 5.45 8.81
CA GLU A 26 2.31 4.91 7.50
C GLU A 26 1.21 4.02 6.90
N PHE A 27 0.54 3.21 7.72
CA PHE A 27 -0.59 2.42 7.26
C PHE A 27 -1.75 3.29 6.79
N SER A 28 -2.08 4.36 7.54
CA SER A 28 -3.09 5.34 7.13
C SER A 28 -2.71 6.03 5.83
N ALA A 29 -1.47 6.49 5.71
CA ALA A 29 -0.94 7.11 4.50
C ALA A 29 -1.00 6.15 3.31
N SER A 30 -0.67 4.87 3.50
CA SER A 30 -0.72 3.87 2.42
C SER A 30 -2.14 3.64 1.88
N ARG A 31 -3.17 3.71 2.73
CA ARG A 31 -4.56 3.61 2.30
C ARG A 31 -5.01 4.86 1.54
N GLN A 32 -4.63 6.04 2.02
CA GLN A 32 -4.92 7.30 1.31
C GLN A 32 -4.22 7.33 -0.05
N LEU A 33 -2.97 6.88 -0.11
CA LEU A 33 -2.22 6.79 -1.36
C LEU A 33 -2.84 5.75 -2.32
N ALA A 34 -3.37 4.63 -1.81
CA ALA A 34 -4.11 3.68 -2.63
C ALA A 34 -5.37 4.31 -3.27
N CYS A 35 -6.06 5.21 -2.58
CA CYS A 35 -7.16 5.98 -3.16
C CYS A 35 -6.69 6.92 -4.28
N VAL A 36 -5.60 7.66 -4.05
CA VAL A 36 -4.99 8.54 -5.08
C VAL A 36 -4.59 7.73 -6.32
N LEU A 37 -3.99 6.54 -6.13
CA LEU A 37 -3.62 5.63 -7.23
C LEU A 37 -4.85 5.10 -7.99
N ALA A 38 -5.94 4.79 -7.29
CA ALA A 38 -7.18 4.35 -7.91
C ALA A 38 -7.84 5.47 -8.73
N GLU A 39 -7.91 6.68 -8.19
CA GLU A 39 -8.44 7.86 -8.89
C GLU A 39 -7.58 8.23 -10.11
N GLN A 40 -6.25 8.13 -10.00
CA GLN A 40 -5.35 8.30 -11.14
C GLN A 40 -5.55 7.23 -12.21
N SER A 41 -5.73 5.97 -11.81
CA SER A 41 -5.97 4.86 -12.75
C SER A 41 -7.29 5.03 -13.52
N LEU A 42 -8.31 5.60 -12.86
CA LEU A 42 -9.60 5.94 -13.48
C LEU A 42 -9.55 7.23 -14.34
N GLY A 43 -8.43 7.96 -14.33
CA GLY A 43 -8.27 9.22 -15.04
C GLY A 43 -9.03 10.39 -14.41
N TYR A 44 -9.37 10.30 -13.12
CA TYR A 44 -10.03 11.38 -12.39
C TYR A 44 -9.07 12.51 -11.99
N LEU A 45 -7.77 12.24 -11.99
CA LEU A 45 -6.72 13.18 -11.65
C LEU A 45 -5.87 13.48 -12.89
N SER A 46 -5.54 14.76 -13.07
CA SER A 46 -4.43 15.17 -13.94
C SER A 46 -3.08 14.82 -13.30
N GLU A 47 -2.00 14.84 -14.09
CA GLU A 47 -0.64 14.56 -13.57
C GLU A 47 -0.25 15.53 -12.45
N ASP A 48 -0.60 16.81 -12.58
CA ASP A 48 -0.34 17.83 -11.56
C ASP A 48 -1.13 17.55 -10.26
N GLU A 49 -2.40 17.16 -10.37
CA GLU A 49 -3.24 16.80 -9.22
C GLU A 49 -2.75 15.53 -8.53
N TYR A 50 -2.38 14.51 -9.31
CA TYR A 50 -1.77 13.28 -8.79
C TYR A 50 -0.48 13.58 -8.03
N GLY A 51 0.40 14.41 -8.61
CA GLY A 51 1.65 14.83 -7.97
C GLY A 51 1.40 15.58 -6.67
N ALA A 52 0.48 16.55 -6.68
CA ALA A 52 0.15 17.34 -5.50
C ALA A 52 -0.47 16.50 -4.37
N ARG A 53 -1.39 15.59 -4.69
CA ARG A 53 -2.04 14.71 -3.70
C ARG A 53 -1.07 13.69 -3.14
N THR A 54 -0.26 13.07 -3.98
CA THR A 54 0.80 12.15 -3.54
C THR A 54 1.78 12.85 -2.61
N HIS A 55 2.22 14.06 -2.98
CA HIS A 55 3.09 14.86 -2.12
C HIS A 55 2.45 15.18 -0.77
N THR A 56 1.16 15.54 -0.76
CA THR A 56 0.41 15.83 0.47
C THR A 56 0.32 14.61 1.38
N VAL A 57 0.04 13.42 0.84
CA VAL A 57 -0.05 12.18 1.63
C VAL A 57 1.30 11.77 2.22
N LEU A 58 2.40 12.04 1.49
CA LEU A 58 3.76 11.66 1.86
C LEU A 58 4.53 12.76 2.62
N ASP A 59 3.88 13.88 2.92
CA ASP A 59 4.49 14.97 3.68
C ASP A 59 4.83 14.51 5.11
N GLY A 60 5.97 14.96 5.62
CA GLY A 60 6.45 14.62 6.96
C GLY A 60 7.08 13.23 7.13
N PHE A 61 7.01 12.34 6.14
CA PHE A 61 7.69 11.04 6.15
C PHE A 61 9.10 11.12 5.55
N ASP A 62 10.02 10.31 6.04
CA ASP A 62 11.34 10.13 5.44
C ASP A 62 11.30 9.24 4.18
N ASP A 63 12.44 9.14 3.47
CA ASP A 63 12.49 8.44 2.18
C ASP A 63 12.20 6.93 2.32
N LEU A 64 12.62 6.29 3.43
CA LEU A 64 12.36 4.87 3.65
C LEU A 64 10.89 4.62 4.00
N GLU A 65 10.31 5.48 4.83
CA GLU A 65 8.88 5.46 5.16
C GLU A 65 8.03 5.65 3.90
N ARG A 66 8.39 6.60 3.04
CA ARG A 66 7.71 6.84 1.75
C ARG A 66 7.74 5.63 0.83
N ASP A 67 8.89 4.97 0.70
CA ASP A 67 9.02 3.76 -0.12
C ASP A 67 8.16 2.61 0.42
N ASN A 68 8.09 2.45 1.75
CA ASN A 68 7.24 1.46 2.40
C ASN A 68 5.74 1.77 2.19
N ILE A 69 5.35 3.03 2.36
CA ILE A 69 3.98 3.51 2.14
C ILE A 69 3.55 3.25 0.71
N LEU A 70 4.38 3.62 -0.28
CA LEU A 70 4.11 3.41 -1.70
C LEU A 70 3.98 1.92 -2.03
N SER A 71 4.93 1.11 -1.58
CA SER A 71 4.90 -0.34 -1.80
C SER A 71 3.63 -0.98 -1.24
N LYS A 72 3.17 -0.51 -0.07
CA LYS A 72 1.94 -1.01 0.53
C LYS A 72 0.69 -0.55 -0.22
N ALA A 73 0.67 0.70 -0.67
CA ALA A 73 -0.43 1.25 -1.46
C ALA A 73 -0.61 0.47 -2.77
N LEU A 74 0.48 0.21 -3.49
CA LEU A 74 0.50 -0.63 -4.69
C LEU A 74 -0.02 -2.04 -4.39
N GLY A 75 0.50 -2.69 -3.34
CA GLY A 75 0.02 -4.01 -2.93
C GLY A 75 -1.46 -4.04 -2.52
N TYR A 76 -2.00 -2.94 -2.01
CA TYR A 76 -3.42 -2.82 -1.69
C TYR A 76 -4.26 -2.79 -2.98
N VAL A 77 -3.87 -1.96 -3.96
CA VAL A 77 -4.53 -1.86 -5.26
C VAL A 77 -4.43 -3.19 -6.03
N ASP A 78 -3.26 -3.81 -6.05
CA ASP A 78 -3.06 -5.14 -6.66
C ASP A 78 -3.94 -6.20 -5.99
N GLY A 79 -4.04 -6.16 -4.65
CA GLY A 79 -4.91 -7.04 -3.89
C GLY A 79 -6.39 -6.84 -4.21
N LEU A 80 -6.81 -5.59 -4.47
CA LEU A 80 -8.17 -5.28 -4.92
C LEU A 80 -8.46 -5.88 -6.30
N MET A 81 -7.45 -5.96 -7.17
CA MET A 81 -7.52 -6.57 -8.49
C MET A 81 -7.32 -8.08 -8.49
N PHE A 82 -7.07 -8.70 -7.32
CA PHE A 82 -6.84 -10.14 -7.23
C PHE A 82 -8.04 -10.92 -7.78
N ALA A 83 -7.81 -11.68 -8.84
CA ALA A 83 -8.78 -12.45 -9.63
C ALA A 83 -9.55 -11.71 -10.74
N ILE A 84 -9.23 -10.45 -11.04
CA ILE A 84 -9.67 -9.78 -12.26
C ILE A 84 -8.63 -10.00 -13.36
N ASP A 85 -9.07 -10.33 -14.57
CA ASP A 85 -8.17 -10.40 -15.72
C ASP A 85 -7.69 -8.99 -16.10
N ALA A 86 -6.38 -8.79 -16.25
CA ALA A 86 -5.82 -7.47 -16.52
C ALA A 86 -6.25 -6.89 -17.89
N GLY A 87 -6.73 -7.73 -18.81
CA GLY A 87 -7.30 -7.32 -20.10
C GLY A 87 -8.78 -6.94 -20.03
N ASP A 88 -9.47 -7.23 -18.92
CA ASP A 88 -10.85 -6.80 -18.69
C ASP A 88 -10.89 -5.42 -18.02
N HIS A 89 -10.61 -4.40 -18.83
CA HIS A 89 -10.61 -3.01 -18.37
C HIS A 89 -11.95 -2.58 -17.76
N ALA A 90 -13.07 -3.14 -18.21
CA ALA A 90 -14.38 -2.79 -17.67
C ALA A 90 -14.55 -3.31 -16.24
N GLU A 91 -14.10 -4.53 -15.95
CA GLU A 91 -14.14 -5.07 -14.59
C GLU A 91 -13.14 -4.38 -13.66
N VAL A 92 -11.94 -4.02 -14.17
CA VAL A 92 -10.95 -3.22 -13.44
C VAL A 92 -11.53 -1.86 -13.06
N ASP A 93 -12.08 -1.12 -14.02
CA ASP A 93 -12.65 0.21 -13.79
C ASP A 93 -13.82 0.13 -12.80
N ALA A 94 -14.75 -0.82 -12.98
CA ALA A 94 -15.87 -1.01 -12.07
C ALA A 94 -15.41 -1.31 -10.63
N ARG A 95 -14.31 -2.05 -10.46
CA ARG A 95 -13.75 -2.35 -9.14
C ARG A 95 -13.11 -1.11 -8.51
N LEU A 96 -12.35 -0.35 -9.29
CA LEU A 96 -11.72 0.89 -8.84
C LEU A 96 -12.78 1.94 -8.48
N GLU A 97 -13.83 2.10 -9.29
CA GLU A 97 -14.95 3.00 -9.01
C GLU A 97 -15.64 2.64 -7.69
N SER A 98 -15.91 1.35 -7.47
CA SER A 98 -16.48 0.84 -6.22
C SER A 98 -15.58 1.14 -5.02
N PHE A 99 -14.26 1.00 -5.18
CA PHE A 99 -13.29 1.29 -4.13
C PHE A 99 -13.21 2.79 -3.81
N VAL A 100 -13.09 3.64 -4.82
CA VAL A 100 -13.06 5.12 -4.66
C VAL A 100 -14.36 5.63 -4.04
N GLY A 101 -15.51 5.06 -4.42
CA GLY A 101 -16.81 5.39 -3.85
C GLY A 101 -17.07 4.83 -2.45
N SER A 102 -16.15 4.05 -1.88
CA SER A 102 -16.31 3.45 -0.56
C SER A 102 -15.87 4.38 0.57
N ASP A 103 -16.30 4.05 1.80
CA ASP A 103 -15.82 4.71 3.03
C ASP A 103 -14.29 4.60 3.22
N SER A 104 -13.59 3.81 2.41
CA SER A 104 -12.13 3.70 2.46
C SER A 104 -11.42 4.96 1.96
N CYS A 105 -12.03 5.69 1.03
CA CYS A 105 -11.48 6.90 0.42
C CYS A 105 -12.16 8.19 0.89
N ALA A 106 -13.17 8.08 1.76
CA ALA A 106 -13.78 9.24 2.41
C ALA A 106 -12.78 9.92 3.36
N ASP A 107 -12.66 11.24 3.26
CA ASP A 107 -11.81 12.07 4.11
C ASP A 107 -12.08 11.78 5.59
N GLY A 108 -11.04 11.33 6.32
CA GLY A 108 -11.11 11.15 7.77
C GLY A 108 -11.59 9.78 8.27
N GLY A 109 -11.59 8.73 7.43
CA GLY A 109 -11.80 7.34 7.85
C GLY A 109 -10.68 6.79 8.74
N GLY A 110 -10.55 7.34 9.96
CA GLY A 110 -9.60 6.88 10.98
C GLY A 110 -9.79 5.41 11.35
N PHE A 111 -8.82 4.85 12.06
CA PHE A 111 -8.80 3.43 12.44
C PHE A 111 -10.11 3.00 13.10
N ARG A 112 -10.88 2.15 12.41
CA ARG A 112 -11.97 1.43 13.04
C ARG A 112 -11.41 0.12 13.59
N ARG A 113 -11.32 0.01 14.91
CA ARG A 113 -11.00 -1.27 15.56
C ARG A 113 -12.14 -2.24 15.26
N VAL A 114 -11.89 -3.17 14.34
CA VAL A 114 -12.83 -4.26 14.03
C VAL A 114 -12.37 -5.49 14.77
N THR A 115 -13.15 -5.92 15.76
CA THR A 115 -12.95 -7.22 16.40
C THR A 115 -13.76 -8.24 15.62
N VAL A 116 -13.07 -9.13 14.91
CA VAL A 116 -13.71 -10.28 14.26
C VAL A 116 -13.90 -11.34 15.33
N SER A 117 -15.15 -11.67 15.65
CA SER A 117 -15.46 -12.88 16.41
C SER A 117 -15.24 -14.07 15.48
N LEU A 118 -14.18 -14.84 15.76
CA LEU A 118 -13.91 -16.14 15.14
C LEU A 118 -14.84 -17.21 15.69
#